data_AF-A0A2I1DHW0-F1
#
_entry.id   AF-A0A2I1DHW0-F1
#
_cell.length_a   1.000
_cell.length_b   1.000
_cell.length_c   1.000
_cell.angle_alpha   90.00
_cell.angle_beta   90.00
_cell.angle_gamma   90.00
#
_symmetry.space_group_name_H-M   'P 1'
#
loop_
_entity.id
_entity.type
_entity.pdbx_description
1 polymer ?
#
loop_
_entity_poly.entity_id
_entity_poly.type
_entity_poly.pdbx_seq_one_letter_code
_entity_poly.pdbx_strand_id
1 'polypeptide(L)'
;MQAAGINIGYGYLKMKTKSDYFQIASVVEKTRRASMGSVGATRETVKVVVDNEIYEIGADAHQLSATQNTSKAVSDAWYDTVQYRALMQLVIDRLQQESESDGDNQWV
;
A
#
# COMPACT_ATOMS: atom_id res chain seq x y z
N MET A 1 11.11 17.75 -7.01
CA MET A 1 10.14 17.10 -6.11
C MET A 1 8.86 16.89 -6.88
N GLN A 2 8.41 15.64 -7.04
CA GLN A 2 7.07 15.37 -7.55
C GLN A 2 6.04 15.63 -6.45
N ALA A 3 4.90 16.21 -6.83
CA ALA A 3 3.80 16.51 -5.93
C ALA A 3 2.60 15.63 -6.28
N ALA A 4 1.87 15.20 -5.26
CA ALA A 4 0.64 14.43 -5.43
C ALA A 4 -0.44 14.86 -4.45
N GLY A 5 -1.68 14.81 -4.93
CA GLY A 5 -2.85 14.88 -4.07
C GLY A 5 -3.11 13.49 -3.48
N ILE A 6 -3.09 13.37 -2.17
CA ILE A 6 -3.25 12.09 -1.47
C ILE A 6 -4.49 12.14 -0.59
N ASN A 7 -5.32 11.10 -0.66
CA ASN A 7 -6.41 10.86 0.26
C ASN A 7 -6.27 9.45 0.83
N ILE A 8 -5.86 9.35 2.09
CA ILE A 8 -5.78 8.08 2.79
C ILE A 8 -7.06 7.92 3.60
N GLY A 9 -8.05 7.25 3.00
CA GLY A 9 -9.33 6.96 3.64
C GLY A 9 -9.36 5.56 4.25
N TYR A 10 -10.35 5.30 5.11
CA TYR A 10 -10.55 4.00 5.75
C TYR A 10 -10.90 2.86 4.78
N GLY A 11 -11.53 3.18 3.65
CA GLY A 11 -11.87 2.19 2.62
C GLY A 11 -10.82 2.09 1.53
N TYR A 12 -10.35 3.23 1.04
CA TYR A 12 -9.42 3.32 -0.08
C TYR A 12 -8.37 4.39 0.14
N LEU A 13 -7.14 4.08 -0.26
CA LEU A 13 -6.10 5.04 -0.56
C LEU A 13 -6.30 5.49 -2.00
N LYS A 14 -6.36 6.81 -2.20
CA LYS A 14 -6.45 7.43 -3.51
C LYS A 14 -5.29 8.41 -3.65
N MET A 15 -4.61 8.36 -4.78
CA MET A 15 -3.50 9.24 -5.09
C MET A 15 -3.67 9.77 -6.50
N LYS A 16 -3.53 11.08 -6.66
CA LYS A 16 -3.46 11.74 -7.97
C LYS A 16 -2.08 12.35 -8.12
N THR A 17 -1.29 11.83 -9.04
CA THR A 17 -0.04 12.44 -9.47
C THR A 17 -0.27 13.24 -10.75
N LYS A 18 0.78 13.89 -11.26
CA LYS A 18 0.74 14.55 -12.57
C LYS A 18 0.44 13.56 -13.70
N SER A 19 0.94 12.34 -13.57
CA SER A 19 0.98 11.32 -14.61
C SER A 19 -0.23 10.40 -14.55
N ASP A 20 -0.69 10.05 -13.34
CA ASP A 20 -1.66 8.97 -13.16
C ASP A 20 -2.67 9.24 -12.02
N TYR A 21 -3.74 8.46 -11.97
CA TYR A 21 -4.60 8.32 -10.81
C TYR A 21 -4.54 6.88 -10.32
N PHE A 22 -4.18 6.72 -9.05
CA PHE A 22 -4.04 5.42 -8.40
C PHE A 22 -5.06 5.28 -7.28
N GLN A 23 -5.69 4.11 -7.19
CA GLN A 23 -6.60 3.76 -6.12
C GLN A 23 -6.37 2.32 -5.68
N ILE A 24 -6.28 2.10 -4.37
CA ILE A 24 -6.14 0.78 -3.76
C ILE A 24 -6.96 0.70 -2.48
N ALA A 25 -7.44 -0.49 -2.12
CA ALA A 25 -8.13 -0.69 -0.85
C ALA A 25 -7.17 -0.47 0.33
N SER A 26 -7.61 0.23 1.37
CA SER A 26 -6.82 0.53 2.58
C SER A 26 -6.74 -0.66 3.55
N VAL A 27 -6.59 -1.86 3.00
CA VAL A 27 -6.44 -3.10 3.77
C VAL A 27 -4.96 -3.40 3.80
N VAL A 28 -4.39 -3.46 5.00
CA VAL A 28 -2.96 -3.70 5.23
C VAL A 28 -2.83 -4.90 6.14
N GLU A 29 -2.09 -5.91 5.68
CA GLU A 29 -1.84 -7.13 6.45
C GLU A 29 -0.35 -7.44 6.50
N LYS A 30 0.12 -7.93 7.66
CA LYS A 30 1.52 -8.30 7.84
C LYS A 30 1.82 -9.59 7.07
N THR A 31 2.79 -9.56 6.18
CA THR A 31 3.25 -10.75 5.46
C THR A 31 3.90 -11.71 6.46
N ARG A 32 3.33 -12.89 6.68
CA ARG A 32 4.02 -13.97 7.41
C ARG A 32 4.91 -14.72 6.43
N ARG A 33 6.16 -15.01 6.82
CA ARG A 33 7.14 -15.84 6.06
C ARG A 33 6.71 -17.30 5.82
N ALA A 34 5.41 -17.62 5.94
CA ALA A 34 4.91 -18.88 5.48
C ALA A 34 4.72 -18.78 3.96
N SER A 35 5.60 -19.45 3.22
CA SER A 35 5.30 -19.98 1.90
C SER A 35 3.97 -20.75 1.98
N MET A 36 2.84 -20.06 1.85
CA MET A 36 1.58 -20.69 1.53
C MET A 36 1.69 -21.06 0.06
N GLY A 37 1.76 -22.37 -0.17
CA GLY A 37 2.01 -22.98 -1.46
C GLY A 37 1.27 -22.32 -2.62
N SER A 38 1.94 -22.34 -3.76
CA SER A 38 1.44 -21.93 -5.05
C SER A 38 0.00 -22.41 -5.29
N VAL A 39 -0.95 -21.48 -5.37
CA VAL A 39 -2.16 -21.69 -6.14
C VAL A 39 -2.47 -20.38 -6.87
N GLY A 40 -1.84 -20.21 -8.04
CA GLY A 40 -2.39 -19.66 -9.29
C GLY A 40 -3.17 -18.33 -9.33
N ALA A 41 -3.38 -17.62 -8.23
CA ALA A 41 -4.06 -16.34 -8.22
C ALA A 41 -3.02 -15.22 -8.11
N THR A 42 -2.87 -14.44 -9.18
CA THR A 42 -2.19 -13.14 -9.14
C THR A 42 -2.94 -12.29 -8.12
N ARG A 43 -2.43 -12.20 -6.88
CA ARG A 43 -3.03 -11.34 -5.85
C ARG A 43 -2.79 -9.90 -6.24
N GLU A 44 -3.84 -9.11 -6.33
CA GLU A 44 -3.73 -7.67 -6.59
C GLU A 44 -3.37 -6.94 -5.30
N THR A 45 -2.14 -7.14 -4.85
CA THR A 45 -1.58 -6.51 -3.65
C THR A 45 -0.24 -5.87 -3.96
N VAL A 46 0.07 -4.80 -3.24
CA VAL A 46 1.36 -4.13 -3.29
C VAL A 46 2.09 -4.37 -1.97
N LYS A 47 3.37 -4.72 -2.06
CA LYS A 47 4.21 -4.97 -0.89
C LYS A 47 4.94 -3.70 -0.50
N VAL A 48 4.94 -3.40 0.79
CA VAL A 48 5.73 -2.30 1.38
C VAL A 48 6.50 -2.78 2.59
N VAL A 49 7.61 -2.11 2.88
CA VAL A 49 8.45 -2.41 4.03
C VAL A 49 8.35 -1.27 5.03
N VAL A 50 7.94 -1.58 6.26
CA VAL A 50 7.86 -0.61 7.37
C VAL A 50 8.53 -1.26 8.59
N ASP A 51 9.44 -0.54 9.25
CA ASP A 51 10.13 -1.02 10.45
C ASP A 51 10.76 -2.43 10.31
N ASN A 52 11.36 -2.71 9.14
CA ASN A 52 11.98 -4.00 8.77
C ASN A 52 11.00 -5.20 8.67
N GLU A 53 9.70 -4.91 8.58
CA GLU A 53 8.62 -5.88 8.38
C GLU A 53 7.93 -5.63 7.03
N ILE A 54 7.49 -6.71 6.38
CA ILE A 54 6.81 -6.63 5.08
C ILE A 54 5.31 -6.66 5.32
N TYR A 55 4.61 -5.73 4.67
CA TYR A 55 3.16 -5.62 4.67
C TYR A 55 2.64 -5.73 3.23
N GLU A 56 1.51 -6.40 3.03
CA GLU A 56 0.79 -6.37 1.75
C GLU A 56 -0.45 -5.48 1.88
N ILE A 57 -0.65 -4.64 0.87
CA ILE A 57 -1.73 -3.66 0.79
C ILE A 57 -2.59 -3.99 -0.41
N GLY A 58 -3.91 -4.06 -0.24
CA GLY A 58 -4.83 -4.28 -1.36
C GLY A 58 -6.06 -5.08 -0.98
N ALA A 59 -7.00 -5.19 -1.93
CA ALA A 59 -8.26 -5.88 -1.69
C ALA A 59 -8.02 -7.33 -1.23
N ASP A 60 -7.01 -8.00 -1.79
CA ASP A 60 -6.66 -9.39 -1.44
C ASP A 60 -5.79 -9.54 -0.20
N ALA A 61 -5.31 -8.44 0.41
CA ALA A 61 -4.45 -8.51 1.59
C ALA A 61 -5.14 -9.22 2.76
N HIS A 62 -6.47 -9.08 2.90
CA HIS A 62 -7.26 -9.78 3.91
C HIS A 62 -7.11 -11.31 3.88
N GLN A 63 -6.74 -11.89 2.72
CA GLN A 63 -6.53 -13.34 2.57
C GLN A 63 -5.28 -13.85 3.28
N LEU A 64 -4.39 -12.95 3.71
CA LEU A 64 -3.18 -13.28 4.48
C LEU A 64 -3.47 -13.48 5.98
N SER A 65 -4.60 -12.96 6.45
CA SER A 65 -4.97 -13.00 7.85
C SER A 65 -5.70 -14.32 8.15
N ALA A 66 -5.09 -15.18 8.97
CA ALA A 66 -5.79 -16.33 9.58
C ALA A 66 -6.84 -15.90 10.62
N THR A 67 -6.80 -14.63 11.03
CA THR A 67 -7.76 -14.01 11.92
C THR A 67 -8.97 -13.54 11.13
N GLN A 68 -9.96 -14.44 10.98
CA GLN A 68 -11.32 -14.03 10.68
C GLN A 68 -11.76 -12.99 11.72
N ASN A 69 -11.98 -11.76 11.29
CA ASN A 69 -12.64 -10.68 12.02
C ASN A 69 -12.18 -10.46 13.46
N THR A 70 -11.37 -9.42 13.69
CA THR A 70 -11.65 -8.58 14.85
C THR A 70 -11.73 -7.13 14.40
N SER A 71 -12.98 -6.66 14.30
CA SER A 71 -13.33 -5.25 14.43
C SER A 71 -12.88 -4.33 13.29
N LYS A 72 -13.83 -3.98 12.41
CA LYS A 72 -13.87 -2.67 11.72
C LYS A 72 -14.06 -1.50 12.71
N ALA A 73 -13.43 -1.58 13.89
CA ALA A 73 -13.40 -0.49 14.84
C ALA A 73 -12.36 0.49 14.31
N VAL A 74 -12.87 1.57 13.71
CA VAL A 74 -12.08 2.74 13.35
C VAL A 74 -11.31 3.18 14.59
N SER A 75 -9.99 3.02 14.57
CA SER A 75 -9.14 3.60 15.62
C SER A 75 -9.31 5.12 15.59
N ASP A 76 -9.66 5.72 16.73
CA ASP A 76 -9.82 7.18 16.87
C ASP A 76 -8.54 7.95 16.49
N ALA A 77 -7.38 7.28 16.49
CA ALA A 77 -6.09 7.81 16.06
C ALA A 77 -5.50 7.00 14.90
N TRP A 78 -6.29 6.79 13.84
CA TRP A 78 -5.88 5.97 12.69
C TRP A 78 -4.55 6.39 12.04
N TYR A 79 -4.19 7.67 12.12
CA TYR A 79 -2.95 8.21 11.57
C TYR A 79 -1.67 7.75 12.30
N ASP A 80 -1.76 7.28 13.54
CA ASP A 80 -0.61 6.75 14.29
C ASP A 80 -0.52 5.21 14.22
N THR A 81 -1.31 4.60 13.35
CA THR A 81 -1.33 3.15 13.19
C THR A 81 -0.27 2.69 12.20
N VAL A 82 0.21 1.45 12.35
CA VAL A 82 1.13 0.83 11.39
C VAL A 82 0.51 0.75 9.98
N GLN A 83 -0.82 0.64 9.91
CA GLN A 83 -1.58 0.67 8.65
C GLN A 83 -1.41 2.02 7.93
N TYR A 84 -1.52 3.13 8.65
CA TYR A 84 -1.29 4.46 8.06
C TYR A 84 0.15 4.62 7.59
N ARG A 85 1.14 4.19 8.39
CA ARG A 85 2.56 4.22 8.01
C ARG A 85 2.84 3.39 6.76
N ALA A 86 2.24 2.21 6.65
CA ALA A 86 2.36 1.35 5.46
C ALA A 86 1.73 2.00 4.22
N LEU A 87 0.56 2.62 4.34
CA LEU A 87 -0.08 3.34 3.23
C LEU A 87 0.68 4.60 2.82
N MET A 88 1.28 5.31 3.78
CA MET A 88 2.18 6.42 3.50
C MET A 88 3.45 5.95 2.78
N GLN A 89 4.04 4.83 3.22
CA GLN A 89 5.21 4.26 2.56
C GLN A 89 4.90 3.87 1.11
N LEU A 90 3.71 3.28 0.85
CA LEU A 90 3.25 2.98 -0.52
C LEU A 90 3.22 4.23 -1.41
N VAL A 91 2.73 5.34 -0.87
CA VAL A 91 2.70 6.62 -1.59
C VAL A 91 4.12 7.12 -1.89
N ILE A 92 5.03 7.04 -0.91
CA ILE A 92 6.43 7.45 -1.09
C ILE A 92 7.10 6.60 -2.16
N ASP A 93 6.96 5.28 -2.09
CA ASP A 93 7.55 4.34 -3.04
C ASP A 93 7.04 4.61 -4.47
N ARG A 94 5.75 4.93 -4.62
CA ARG A 94 5.18 5.24 -5.92
C ARG A 94 5.67 6.56 -6.49
N LEU A 95 5.76 7.61 -5.66
CA LEU A 95 6.31 8.90 -6.08
C LEU A 95 7.80 8.80 -6.43
N GLN A 96 8.54 7.93 -5.75
CA GLN A 96 9.93 7.64 -6.10
C GLN A 96 10.01 6.97 -7.48
N GLN A 97 9.21 5.93 -7.73
CA GLN A 97 9.16 5.25 -9.05
C GLN A 97 8.82 6.22 -10.19
N GLU A 98 7.83 7.09 -9.99
CA GLU A 98 7.47 8.11 -10.98
C GLU A 98 8.60 9.15 -11.17
N SER A 99 9.32 9.51 -10.11
CA SER A 99 10.43 10.47 -10.18
C SER A 99 11.65 9.89 -10.91
N GLU A 100 11.95 8.62 -10.70
CA GLU A 100 13.01 7.90 -11.43
C GLU A 100 12.67 7.79 -12.92
N SER A 101 11.39 7.53 -13.25
CA SER A 101 10.92 7.43 -14.63
C SER A 101 10.98 8.77 -15.40
N ASP A 102 10.75 9.89 -14.73
CA ASP A 102 10.84 11.24 -15.33
C ASP A 102 12.30 11.68 -15.58
N GLY A 103 13.25 11.21 -14.74
CA GLY A 103 14.67 11.57 -14.83
C GLY A 103 15.38 10.99 -16.04
N ASP A 104 14.97 9.81 -16.50
CA ASP A 104 15.55 9.13 -17.68
C ASP A 104 15.15 9.80 -19.01
N ASN A 105 14.00 10.50 -19.05
CA ASN A 105 13.52 11.20 -20.25
C ASN A 105 14.11 12.60 -20.44
N GLN A 106 14.98 13.09 -19.54
CA GLN A 106 15.60 14.41 -19.68
C GLN A 106 16.96 14.40 -20.42
N TRP A 107 17.48 13.23 -20.81
CA TRP A 107 18.78 13.07 -21.45
C TRP A 107 18.74 12.44 -22.86
N VAL A 108 17.63 12.58 -23.58
CA VAL A 108 17.51 12.16 -24.99
C VAL A 108 17.25 13.36 -25.89
#